data_AF-A0A4Y2DGB3-F1
#
_entry.id   AF-A0A4Y2DGB3-F1
#
_cell.length_a   1.000
_cell.length_b   1.000
_cell.length_c   1.000
_cell.angle_alpha   90.00
_cell.angle_beta   90.00
_cell.angle_gamma   90.00
#
_symmetry.space_group_name_H-M   'P 1'
#
loop_
_entity.id
_entity.type
_entity.pdbx_description
1 polymer ?
#
loop_
_entity_poly.entity_id
_entity_poly.type
_entity_poly.pdbx_seq_one_letter_code
_entity_poly.pdbx_strand_id
1 'polypeptide(L)'
;MKAAFEYADVNEVAGRFNNKSKSAGKDCLKLFCERYILSVRNLEQCSFARAMGFNEVQVTKFYNNLKNCCLEKKFPVHRKSNMYETVTSTVPH
;
A
#
# COMPACT_ATOMS: atom_id res chain seq x y z
N MET A 1 -4.16 -3.21 -16.70
CA MET A 1 -4.32 -2.20 -15.64
C MET A 1 -5.76 -1.67 -15.70
N LYS A 2 -6.68 -2.16 -14.85
CA LYS A 2 -8.11 -1.77 -14.93
C LYS A 2 -8.38 -0.39 -14.32
N ALA A 3 -7.78 -0.12 -13.16
CA ALA A 3 -7.90 1.18 -12.49
C ALA A 3 -7.50 2.38 -13.36
N ALA A 4 -6.46 2.25 -14.18
CA ALA A 4 -6.07 3.32 -15.11
C ALA A 4 -7.08 3.53 -16.26
N PHE A 5 -7.73 2.46 -16.71
CA PHE A 5 -8.82 2.55 -17.69
C PHE A 5 -10.04 3.22 -17.07
N GLU A 6 -10.47 2.76 -15.89
CA GLU A 6 -11.61 3.32 -15.15
C GLU A 6 -11.39 4.78 -14.80
N TYR A 7 -10.18 5.15 -14.35
CA TYR A 7 -9.83 6.54 -14.10
C TYR A 7 -9.93 7.38 -15.38
N ALA A 8 -9.42 6.91 -16.51
CA ALA A 8 -9.52 7.63 -17.77
C ALA A 8 -10.96 7.76 -18.28
N ASP A 9 -11.79 6.71 -18.11
CA ASP A 9 -13.20 6.68 -18.50
C ASP A 9 -14.02 7.68 -17.68
N VAL A 10 -13.82 7.69 -16.35
CA VAL A 10 -14.48 8.65 -15.43
C VAL A 10 -14.06 10.10 -15.69
N ASN A 11 -12.81 10.33 -16.09
CA ASN A 11 -12.29 11.67 -16.35
C ASN A 11 -12.41 12.08 -17.83
N GLU A 12 -13.15 11.32 -18.65
CA GLU A 12 -13.35 11.57 -20.10
C GLU A 12 -12.04 11.76 -20.89
N VAL A 13 -10.94 11.15 -20.41
CA VAL A 13 -9.64 11.24 -21.06
C VAL A 13 -9.59 10.24 -22.21
N ALA A 14 -9.71 10.74 -23.43
CA ALA A 14 -9.57 9.93 -24.64
C ALA A 14 -8.17 9.30 -24.71
N GLY A 15 -8.08 8.00 -24.43
CA GLY A 15 -6.84 7.22 -24.48
C GLY A 15 -6.93 6.04 -25.43
N ARG A 16 -5.77 5.60 -25.96
CA ARG A 16 -5.64 4.37 -26.77
C ARG A 16 -5.70 3.12 -25.88
N PHE A 17 -6.78 2.97 -25.12
CA PHE A 17 -7.01 1.79 -24.30
C PHE A 17 -7.79 0.72 -25.06
N ASN A 18 -7.67 -0.53 -24.62
CA ASN A 18 -8.44 -1.61 -25.22
C ASN A 18 -9.82 -1.68 -24.56
N ASN A 19 -10.83 -1.13 -25.23
CA ASN A 19 -12.22 -1.08 -24.77
C ASN A 19 -12.88 -2.46 -24.62
N LYS A 20 -12.40 -3.48 -25.34
CA LYS A 20 -12.91 -4.87 -25.17
C LYS A 20 -12.43 -5.47 -23.84
N SER A 21 -11.17 -5.24 -23.49
CA SER A 21 -10.58 -5.74 -22.25
C SER A 21 -10.80 -4.81 -21.04
N LYS A 22 -11.29 -3.58 -21.28
CA LYS A 22 -11.41 -2.48 -20.31
C LYS A 22 -10.15 -2.33 -19.46
N SER A 23 -9.00 -2.28 -20.12
CA SER A 23 -7.71 -2.26 -19.43
C SER A 23 -6.66 -1.50 -20.23
N ALA A 24 -5.75 -0.84 -19.51
CA ALA A 24 -4.54 -0.32 -20.11
C ALA A 24 -3.51 -1.45 -20.34
N GLY A 25 -2.81 -1.36 -21.47
CA GLY A 25 -1.75 -2.28 -21.87
C GLY A 25 -0.54 -2.23 -20.94
N LYS A 26 0.31 -3.25 -21.03
CA LYS A 26 1.50 -3.39 -20.16
C LYS A 26 2.50 -2.24 -20.37
N ASP A 27 2.62 -1.74 -21.60
CA ASP A 27 3.52 -0.63 -21.94
C ASP A 27 3.12 0.68 -21.25
N CYS A 28 1.83 0.89 -20.99
CA CYS A 28 1.36 2.05 -20.24
C CYS A 28 1.95 2.08 -18.82
N LEU A 29 2.01 0.93 -18.14
CA LEU A 29 2.64 0.83 -16.82
C LEU A 29 4.14 1.09 -16.90
N LYS A 30 4.79 0.42 -17.86
CA LYS A 30 6.24 0.49 -18.03
C LYS A 30 6.69 1.93 -18.29
N LEU A 31 6.09 2.60 -19.26
CA LEU A 31 6.41 3.98 -19.63
C LEU A 31 6.08 4.97 -18.50
N PHE A 32 5.01 4.73 -17.75
CA PHE A 32 4.68 5.55 -16.58
C PHE A 32 5.74 5.41 -15.49
N CYS A 33 6.15 4.17 -15.18
CA CYS A 33 7.20 3.91 -14.22
C CYS A 33 8.56 4.48 -14.65
N GLU A 34 8.92 4.38 -15.93
CA GLU A 34 10.14 4.99 -16.47
C GLU A 34 10.12 6.52 -16.38
N ARG A 35 8.98 7.16 -16.72
CA ARG A 35 8.82 8.62 -16.68
C ARG A 35 8.99 9.20 -15.27
N TYR A 36 8.48 8.49 -14.27
CA TYR A 36 8.46 8.95 -12.88
C TYR A 36 9.48 8.22 -11.99
N ILE A 37 10.38 7.42 -12.57
CA ILE A 37 11.43 6.67 -11.86
C ILE A 37 10.82 5.81 -10.72
N LEU A 38 9.72 5.13 -11.03
CA LEU A 38 9.02 4.27 -10.08
C LEU A 38 9.48 2.82 -10.27
N SER A 39 9.82 2.14 -9.17
CA SER A 39 10.08 0.70 -9.20
C SER A 39 8.78 -0.08 -9.05
N VAL A 40 8.46 -0.98 -10.00
CA VAL A 40 7.38 -1.95 -9.81
C VAL A 40 7.89 -3.04 -8.86
N ARG A 41 7.20 -3.25 -7.74
CA ARG A 41 7.52 -4.29 -6.76
C ARG A 41 6.35 -5.25 -6.63
N ASN A 42 6.65 -6.50 -6.29
CA ASN A 42 5.62 -7.40 -5.80
C ASN A 42 5.16 -6.88 -4.45
N LEU A 43 3.86 -6.65 -4.31
CA LEU A 43 3.26 -6.26 -3.03
C LEU A 43 3.43 -7.43 -2.06
N GLU A 44 3.88 -7.14 -0.85
CA GLU A 44 3.70 -8.10 0.24
C GLU A 44 2.21 -8.23 0.53
N GLN A 45 1.78 -9.45 0.87
CA GLN A 45 0.39 -9.70 1.25
C GLN A 45 0.04 -8.82 2.44
N CYS A 46 -0.88 -7.88 2.23
CA CYS A 46 -1.41 -7.01 3.27
C CYS A 46 -2.81 -7.50 3.63
N SER A 47 -3.06 -7.77 4.91
CA SER A 47 -4.40 -8.10 5.36
C SER A 47 -5.33 -6.89 5.22
N PHE A 48 -6.62 -7.14 4.99
CA PHE A 48 -7.61 -6.05 4.89
C PHE A 48 -7.63 -5.17 6.16
N ALA A 49 -7.51 -5.79 7.33
CA ALA A 49 -7.41 -5.07 8.60
C ALA A 49 -6.21 -4.12 8.64
N ARG A 50 -5.04 -4.54 8.12
CA ARG A 50 -3.84 -3.70 8.05
C ARG A 50 -4.00 -2.55 7.06
N ALA A 51 -4.61 -2.80 5.91
CA ALA A 51 -4.94 -1.74 4.95
C ALA A 51 -5.87 -0.67 5.55
N MET A 52 -6.91 -1.08 6.29
CA MET A 52 -7.81 -0.17 7.01
C MET A 52 -7.08 0.62 8.13
N GLY A 53 -6.06 0.03 8.73
CA GLY A 53 -5.23 0.65 9.77
C GLY A 53 -4.26 1.72 9.25
N PHE A 54 -3.98 1.76 7.94
CA PHE A 54 -3.09 2.75 7.32
C PHE A 54 -3.80 4.06 6.98
N ASN A 55 -4.48 4.66 7.96
CA ASN A 55 -5.04 5.99 7.83
C ASN A 55 -4.35 6.97 8.79
N GLU A 56 -4.39 8.26 8.45
CA GLU A 56 -3.69 9.32 9.18
C GLU A 56 -4.02 9.32 10.68
N VAL A 57 -5.29 9.15 11.03
CA VAL A 57 -5.76 9.16 12.42
C VAL A 57 -5.13 8.01 13.21
N GLN A 58 -5.19 6.80 12.68
CA GLN A 58 -4.66 5.60 13.34
C GLN A 58 -3.14 5.63 13.43
N VAL A 59 -2.47 6.06 12.36
CA VAL A 59 -1.01 6.17 12.31
C VAL A 59 -0.52 7.23 13.30
N THR A 60 -1.16 8.40 13.33
CA THR A 60 -0.82 9.48 14.27
C THR A 60 -1.01 9.03 15.71
N LYS A 61 -2.15 8.39 16.02
CA LYS A 61 -2.43 7.86 17.35
C LYS A 61 -1.38 6.83 17.79
N PHE A 62 -1.00 5.91 16.90
CA PHE A 62 0.04 4.92 17.17
C PHE A 62 1.38 5.58 17.54
N TYR A 63 1.86 6.53 16.73
CA TYR A 63 3.14 7.18 16.97
C TYR A 63 3.14 8.07 18.23
N ASN A 64 2.04 8.76 18.50
CA ASN A 64 1.89 9.54 19.73
C ASN A 64 1.98 8.64 20.98
N ASN A 65 1.27 7.51 20.96
CA ASN A 65 1.33 6.53 22.06
C ASN A 65 2.74 5.95 22.22
N LEU A 66 3.37 5.56 21.10
CA LEU A 66 4.73 5.02 21.12
C LEU A 66 5.72 6.02 21.71
N LYS A 67 5.63 7.30 21.31
CA LYS A 67 6.45 8.39 21.83
C LYS A 67 6.25 8.55 23.34
N ASN A 68 5.00 8.62 23.80
CA ASN A 68 4.67 8.78 25.22
C ASN A 68 5.22 7.60 26.05
N CYS A 69 4.97 6.35 25.62
CA CYS A 69 5.49 5.17 26.29
C CYS A 69 7.03 5.15 26.35
N CYS A 70 7.71 5.54 25.27
CA CYS A 70 9.17 5.59 25.24
C CYS A 70 9.74 6.65 26.20
N LEU A 71 9.10 7.81 26.29
CA LEU A 71 9.52 8.91 27.17
C LEU A 71 9.27 8.59 28.65
N GLU A 72 8.10 8.05 28.97
CA GLU A 72 7.70 7.76 30.36
C GLU A 72 8.48 6.60 30.98
N LYS A 73 8.66 5.51 30.22
CA LYS A 73 9.18 4.25 30.77
C LYS A 73 10.68 4.05 30.53
N LYS A 74 11.31 4.86 29.65
CA LYS A 74 12.74 4.79 29.29
C LYS A 74 13.24 3.35 29.14
N PHE A 75 12.52 2.53 28.37
CA PHE A 75 12.86 1.12 28.23
C PHE A 75 14.31 0.95 27.75
N PRO A 76 15.13 0.14 28.45
CA PRO A 76 16.48 -0.13 27.99
C PRO A 76 16.43 -0.93 26.68
N VAL A 77 17.45 -0.76 25.83
CA VAL A 77 17.47 -1.29 24.46
C VAL A 77 17.21 -2.81 24.42
N HIS A 78 17.74 -3.56 25.38
CA HIS A 78 17.58 -5.02 25.47
C HIS A 78 16.15 -5.49 25.80
N ARG A 79 15.24 -4.58 26.18
CA ARG A 79 13.81 -4.89 26.40
C ARG A 79 12.91 -4.41 25.26
N LYS A 80 13.48 -3.82 24.21
CA LYS A 80 12.75 -3.43 23.00
C LYS A 80 12.90 -4.54 21.97
N SER A 81 11.87 -5.34 21.81
CA SER A 81 11.79 -6.37 20.78
C SER A 81 10.81 -5.93 19.71
N ASN A 82 11.16 -6.16 18.45
CA ASN A 82 10.20 -6.01 17.36
C ASN A 82 9.27 -7.24 17.35
N MET A 83 7.97 -7.01 17.23
CA MET A 83 7.01 -8.08 16.97
C MET A 83 6.79 -8.11 15.46
N TYR A 84 7.16 -9.22 14.82
CA TYR A 84 6.77 -9.50 13.45
C TYR A 84 5.50 -10.34 13.47
N GLU A 85 4.43 -9.88 12.85
CA GLU A 85 3.24 -10.69 12.64
C GLU A 85 3.54 -11.72 11.55
N THR A 86 3.75 -12.98 11.94
CA THR A 86 3.69 -14.10 11.01
C THR A 86 2.22 -14.38 10.71
N VAL A 87 1.75 -13.96 9.54
CA VAL A 87 0.37 -14.22 9.10
C VAL A 87 0.21 -15.73 8.87
N THR A 88 -0.44 -16.44 9.78
CA THR A 88 -1.06 -17.73 9.45
C THR A 88 -2.28 -17.41 8.58
N SER A 89 -2.20 -17.68 7.28
CA SER A 89 -3.28 -17.39 6.32
C SER A 89 -4.59 -18.03 6.78
N THR A 90 -5.61 -17.22 7.04
CA THR A 90 -7.01 -17.66 7.16
C THR A 90 -7.75 -17.61 5.83
N VAL A 91 -7.05 -17.28 4.74
CA VAL A 91 -7.60 -17.30 3.39
C VAL A 91 -7.21 -18.64 2.73
N PRO A 92 -8.19 -19.49 2.36
CA PRO A 92 -7.89 -20.68 1.57
C PRO A 92 -7.32 -20.27 0.21
N HIS A 93 -6.31 -21.03 -0.24
CA HIS A 93 -5.69 -20.89 -1.55
C HIS A 93 -6.68 -21.11 -2.70
#